data_AF-I1BV99-F1
#
_entry.id   AF-I1BV99-F1
#
_cell.length_a   1.000
_cell.length_b   1.000
_cell.length_c   1.000
_cell.angle_alpha   90.00
_cell.angle_beta   90.00
_cell.angle_gamma   90.00
#
_symmetry.space_group_name_H-M   'P 1'
#
loop_
_entity.id
_entity.type
_entity.pdbx_description
1 polymer ?
#
loop_
_entity_poly.entity_id
_entity_poly.type
_entity_poly.pdbx_seq_one_letter_code
_entity_poly.pdbx_strand_id
1 'polypeptide(L)'
;MAFYSLAPLTKQRVMQLKHSMEKNLNALGVLGRIYLAPDEGIGGINCQMSVPLARMDQVKNYFKSLESDFGKIEYTQGMEDTARPSFEKLRILTKKNVKLYCHQTIY
;
A
#
# COMPACT_ATOMS: atom_id res chain seq x y z
N MET A 1 1.90 -2.43 10.16
CA MET A 1 2.75 -1.54 9.32
C MET A 1 1.86 -0.68 8.42
N ALA A 2 2.13 0.61 8.32
CA ALA A 2 1.42 1.51 7.41
C ALA A 2 2.38 2.52 6.77
N PHE A 3 2.06 2.99 5.57
CA PHE A 3 2.76 4.09 4.91
C PHE A 3 1.91 4.66 3.77
N TYR A 4 2.27 5.84 3.30
CA TYR A 4 1.77 6.38 2.03
C TYR A 4 2.92 7.05 1.28
N SER A 5 2.81 7.12 -0.05
CA SER A 5 3.66 7.95 -0.88
C SER A 5 2.85 8.55 -2.02
N LEU A 6 3.11 9.83 -2.32
CA LEU A 6 2.55 10.53 -3.46
C LEU A 6 3.55 10.44 -4.61
N ALA A 7 3.14 9.81 -5.71
CA ALA A 7 3.98 9.66 -6.88
C ALA A 7 3.11 9.60 -8.14
N PRO A 8 3.50 10.28 -9.23
CA PRO A 8 2.79 10.14 -10.50
C PRO A 8 2.97 8.71 -11.03
N LEU A 9 1.87 7.99 -11.23
CA LEU A 9 1.88 6.65 -11.78
C LEU A 9 0.97 6.59 -12.99
N THR A 10 1.46 6.02 -14.09
CA THR A 10 0.58 5.75 -15.24
C THR A 10 -0.43 4.65 -14.89
N LYS A 11 -1.60 4.66 -15.53
CA LYS A 11 -2.59 3.57 -15.43
C LYS A 11 -1.97 2.19 -15.64
N GLN A 12 -1.11 2.05 -16.65
CA GLN A 12 -0.42 0.81 -16.95
C GLN A 12 0.48 0.38 -15.79
N ARG A 13 1.23 1.32 -15.21
CA ARG A 13 2.11 1.03 -14.08
C ARG A 13 1.32 0.63 -12.84
N VAL A 14 0.19 1.28 -12.57
CA VAL A 14 -0.75 0.89 -11.49
C VAL A 14 -1.21 -0.56 -11.65
N MET A 15 -1.58 -0.99 -12.87
CA MET A 15 -1.99 -2.37 -13.11
C MET A 15 -0.85 -3.38 -12.88
N GLN A 16 0.36 -3.07 -13.34
CA GLN A 16 1.54 -3.90 -13.10
C GLN A 16 1.89 -4.03 -11.62
N LEU A 17 1.89 -2.89 -10.90
CA LEU A 17 2.13 -2.84 -9.47
C LEU A 17 1.08 -3.63 -8.71
N LYS A 18 -0.21 -3.46 -9.04
CA LYS A 18 -1.29 -4.24 -8.43
C LYS A 18 -1.06 -5.73 -8.57
N HIS A 19 -0.81 -6.22 -9.78
CA HIS A 19 -0.60 -7.64 -10.03
C HIS A 19 0.66 -8.18 -9.31
N SER A 20 1.76 -7.42 -9.36
CA SER A 20 2.99 -7.76 -8.64
C SER A 20 2.79 -7.83 -7.14
N MET A 21 2.09 -6.86 -6.54
CA MET A 21 1.82 -6.81 -5.12
C MET A 21 0.87 -7.92 -4.68
N GLU A 22 -0.19 -8.20 -5.46
CA GLU A 22 -1.12 -9.31 -5.19
C GLU A 22 -0.37 -10.64 -5.15
N LYS A 23 0.55 -10.88 -6.09
CA LYS A 23 1.35 -12.11 -6.11
C LYS A 23 2.33 -12.18 -4.93
N ASN A 24 3.17 -11.16 -4.77
CA ASN A 24 4.30 -11.21 -3.84
C ASN A 24 3.86 -11.10 -2.37
N LEU A 25 2.88 -10.23 -2.06
CA LEU A 25 2.46 -10.00 -0.68
C LEU A 25 1.57 -11.13 -0.15
N ASN A 26 0.73 -11.74 -1.00
CA ASN A 26 -0.02 -12.94 -0.60
C ASN A 26 0.92 -14.11 -0.30
N ALA A 27 1.99 -14.30 -1.09
CA ALA A 27 2.99 -15.33 -0.83
C ALA A 27 3.74 -15.13 0.51
N LEU A 28 3.80 -13.89 1.01
CA LEU A 28 4.40 -13.54 2.29
C LEU A 28 3.40 -13.56 3.47
N GLY A 29 2.13 -13.92 3.23
CA GLY A 29 1.09 -13.97 4.26
C GLY A 29 0.67 -12.59 4.78
N VAL A 30 0.89 -11.53 3.99
CA VAL A 30 0.48 -10.17 4.36
C VAL A 30 -1.04 -10.05 4.28
N LEU A 31 -1.64 -9.39 5.27
CA LEU A 31 -3.07 -9.02 5.29
C LEU A 31 -3.17 -7.50 5.33
N GLY A 32 -4.22 -6.90 4.76
CA GLY A 32 -4.30 -5.44 4.75
C GLY A 32 -5.12 -4.85 3.62
N ARG A 33 -5.00 -3.53 3.48
CA ARG A 33 -5.52 -2.75 2.37
C ARG A 33 -4.41 -1.93 1.76
N ILE A 34 -4.31 -2.00 0.43
CA ILE A 34 -3.40 -1.21 -0.38
C ILE A 34 -4.23 -0.48 -1.43
N TYR A 35 -4.08 0.84 -1.49
CA TYR A 35 -4.67 1.68 -2.53
C TYR A 35 -3.57 2.15 -3.47
N LEU A 36 -3.80 1.98 -4.76
CA LEU A 36 -2.98 2.55 -5.82
C LEU A 36 -3.82 3.55 -6.61
N ALA A 37 -3.27 4.70 -6.96
CA ALA A 37 -3.95 5.66 -7.81
C ALA A 37 -3.05 6.11 -8.97
N PRO A 38 -3.60 6.25 -10.18
CA PRO A 38 -2.88 6.84 -11.29
C PRO A 38 -2.78 8.36 -11.15
N ASP A 39 -1.96 8.97 -12.00
CA ASP A 39 -1.71 10.40 -12.13
C ASP A 39 -2.92 11.25 -12.59
N GLU A 40 -4.00 10.63 -13.04
CA GLU A 40 -5.28 11.29 -13.36
C GLU A 40 -5.98 11.91 -12.14
N GLY A 41 -5.52 11.58 -10.94
CA GLY A 41 -5.90 12.21 -9.68
C GLY A 41 -4.67 12.39 -8.80
N ILE A 42 -4.83 12.15 -7.49
CA ILE A 42 -3.69 12.11 -6.57
C ILE A 42 -3.06 10.72 -6.67
N GLY A 43 -2.07 10.61 -7.56
CA GLY A 43 -1.33 9.38 -7.81
C GLY A 43 -0.48 8.94 -6.61
N GLY A 44 -0.22 7.63 -6.55
CA GLY A 44 0.71 7.05 -5.60
C GLY A 44 0.18 5.79 -4.92
N ILE A 45 0.55 5.63 -3.65
CA ILE A 45 0.21 4.45 -2.84
C ILE A 45 -0.18 4.83 -1.41
N ASN A 46 -1.14 4.09 -0.85
CA ASN A 46 -1.47 4.13 0.57
C ASN A 46 -1.70 2.71 1.09
N CYS A 47 -1.01 2.36 2.17
CA CYS A 47 -0.90 1.02 2.70
C CYS A 47 -1.23 0.98 4.18
N GLN A 48 -2.09 0.04 4.57
CA GLN A 48 -2.27 -0.37 5.95
C GLN A 48 -2.32 -1.90 6.00
N MET A 49 -1.31 -2.51 6.62
CA MET A 49 -1.11 -3.96 6.57
C MET A 49 -0.66 -4.56 7.89
N SER A 50 -1.12 -5.79 8.13
CA SER A 50 -0.54 -6.71 9.11
C SER A 50 0.47 -7.59 8.39
N VAL A 51 1.69 -7.65 8.94
CA VAL A 51 2.82 -8.37 8.36
C VAL A 51 3.31 -9.36 9.41
N PRO A 52 3.42 -10.66 9.09
CA PRO A 52 4.03 -11.62 9.99
C PRO A 52 5.45 -11.18 10.38
N LEU A 53 5.77 -11.18 11.68
CA LEU A 53 7.07 -10.69 12.19
C LEU A 53 8.25 -11.37 11.48
N ALA A 54 8.18 -12.68 11.27
CA ALA A 54 9.22 -13.46 10.56
C ALA A 54 9.40 -13.08 9.08
N ARG A 55 8.48 -12.31 8.50
CA ARG A 55 8.50 -11.86 7.09
C ARG A 55 8.72 -10.36 6.97
N MET A 56 8.87 -9.63 8.07
CA MET A 56 8.96 -8.16 8.10
C MET A 56 10.05 -7.63 7.17
N ASP A 57 11.26 -8.19 7.24
CA ASP A 57 12.38 -7.74 6.42
C ASP A 57 12.18 -8.05 4.94
N GLN A 58 11.55 -9.18 4.61
CA GLN A 58 11.22 -9.52 3.21
C GLN A 58 10.21 -8.54 2.63
N VAL A 59 9.20 -8.14 3.41
CA VAL A 59 8.20 -7.15 2.99
C VAL A 59 8.84 -5.76 2.84
N LYS A 60 9.70 -5.34 3.78
CA LYS A 60 10.45 -4.08 3.66
C LYS A 60 11.37 -4.06 2.43
N ASN A 61 12.07 -5.15 2.16
CA ASN A 61 12.93 -5.27 0.98
C ASN A 61 12.12 -5.25 -0.32
N TYR A 62 10.94 -5.86 -0.34
CA TYR A 62 10.02 -5.77 -1.47
C TYR A 62 9.60 -4.32 -1.74
N PHE A 63 9.18 -3.57 -0.71
CA PHE A 63 8.80 -2.17 -0.90
C PHE A 63 10.01 -1.26 -1.21
N LYS A 64 11.20 -1.59 -0.69
CA LYS A 64 12.45 -0.91 -1.04
C LYS A 64 12.77 -1.02 -2.53
N SER A 65 12.49 -2.16 -3.16
CA SER A 65 12.70 -2.30 -4.62
C SER A 65 11.72 -1.48 -5.47
N LEU A 66 10.67 -0.93 -4.85
CA LEU A 66 9.69 -0.04 -5.48
C LEU A 66 9.98 1.45 -5.20
N GLU A 67 11.09 1.80 -4.53
CA GLU A 67 11.44 3.20 -4.28
C GLU A 67 11.68 3.99 -5.57
N SER A 68 11.97 3.33 -6.69
CA SER A 68 12.01 3.99 -8.01
C SER A 68 10.64 4.50 -8.46
N ASP A 69 9.55 3.87 -8.02
CA ASP A 69 8.18 4.29 -8.34
C ASP A 69 7.64 5.31 -7.32
N PHE A 70 8.05 5.20 -6.06
CA PHE A 70 7.41 5.90 -4.93
C PHE A 70 8.32 6.86 -4.18
N GLY A 71 9.61 6.96 -4.53
CA GLY A 71 10.61 7.58 -3.69
C GLY A 71 10.83 6.78 -2.39
N LYS A 72 11.59 7.37 -1.47
CA LYS A 72 11.90 6.75 -0.17
C LYS A 72 10.61 6.49 0.62
N ILE A 73 10.42 5.25 1.08
CA ILE A 73 9.22 4.86 1.84
C ILE A 73 9.50 5.01 3.35
N GLU A 74 8.69 5.83 4.01
CA GLU A 74 8.73 6.00 5.46
C GLU A 74 7.59 5.23 6.12
N TYR A 75 7.94 4.25 6.95
CA TYR A 75 6.97 3.36 7.57
C TYR A 75 6.54 3.88 8.93
N THR A 76 5.23 3.99 9.13
CA THR A 76 4.64 4.06 10.48
C THR A 76 4.48 2.62 11.01
N GLN A 77 5.25 2.28 12.04
CA GLN A 77 5.11 1.00 12.72
C GLN A 77 4.14 1.17 13.90
N GLY A 78 2.92 0.68 13.73
CA GLY A 78 2.09 0.25 14.85
C GLY A 78 2.34 -1.24 15.05
N MET A 79 2.93 -1.62 16.19
CA MET A 79 3.04 -3.01 16.61
C MET A 79 1.87 -3.32 17.53
N GLU A 80 0.91 -4.08 17.01
CA GLU A 80 -0.12 -4.74 17.80
C GLU A 80 0.00 -6.23 17.50
N ASP A 81 0.51 -6.99 18.47
CA ASP A 81 0.54 -8.45 18.41
C ASP A 81 -0.81 -8.96 18.95
N THR A 82 -1.84 -8.78 18.13
CA THR A 82 -3.20 -9.20 18.49
C THR A 82 -3.45 -10.59 17.95
N ALA A 83 -3.98 -11.49 18.80
CA ALA A 83 -4.44 -12.82 18.37
C ALA A 83 -5.52 -12.78 17.25
N ARG A 84 -6.04 -11.58 16.93
CA ARG A 84 -6.95 -11.30 15.84
C ARG A 84 -6.37 -10.17 14.97
N PRO A 85 -5.96 -10.43 13.71
CA PRO A 85 -5.51 -9.35 12.83
C PRO A 85 -6.69 -8.43 12.47
N SER A 86 -6.43 -7.12 12.33
CA SER A 86 -7.45 -6.13 11.94
C SER A 86 -7.97 -6.31 10.49
N PHE A 87 -7.41 -7.26 9.75
CA PHE A 87 -7.76 -7.56 8.36
C PHE A 87 -7.89 -9.07 8.17
N GLU A 88 -8.96 -9.51 7.52
CA GLU A 88 -9.20 -10.93 7.19
C GLU A 88 -8.40 -11.40 5.97
N LYS A 89 -8.12 -10.49 5.02
CA LYS A 89 -7.40 -10.77 3.77
C LYS A 89 -6.69 -9.53 3.25
N LEU A 90 -5.72 -9.74 2.37
CA LEU A 90 -5.14 -8.66 1.57
C LEU A 90 -6.13 -8.20 0.49
N ARG A 91 -6.35 -6.88 0.40
CA ARG A 91 -7.09 -6.26 -0.70
C ARG A 91 -6.23 -5.16 -1.33
N ILE A 92 -6.00 -5.26 -2.64
CA ILE A 92 -5.31 -4.23 -3.41
C ILE A 92 -6.29 -3.62 -4.39
N LEU A 93 -6.55 -2.31 -4.23
CA LEU A 93 -7.60 -1.61 -4.94
C LEU A 93 -7.03 -0.43 -5.71
N THR A 94 -7.45 -0.29 -6.96
CA THR A 94 -7.20 0.93 -7.74
C THR A 94 -8.24 1.98 -7.35
N LYS A 95 -7.79 3.18 -7.03
CA LYS A 95 -8.60 4.34 -6.68
C LYS A 95 -8.25 5.51 -7.59
N LYS A 96 -9.13 6.50 -7.67
CA LYS A 96 -8.82 7.77 -8.35
C LYS A 96 -7.79 8.61 -7.56
N ASN A 97 -7.84 8.54 -6.23
CA ASN A 97 -6.93 9.25 -5.31
C ASN A 97 -6.48 8.30 -4.20
N VAL A 98 -5.21 8.36 -3.77
CA VAL A 98 -4.69 7.55 -2.64
C VAL A 98 -5.04 8.09 -1.25
N LYS A 99 -5.50 9.34 -1.16
CA LYS A 99 -6.19 9.91 -0.01
C LYS A 99 -7.59 10.35 -0.42
N LEU A 100 -8.58 10.04 0.42
CA LEU A 100 -9.84 10.78 0.42
C LEU A 100 -9.51 12.18 0.92
N TYR A 101 -9.59 13.20 0.07
CA TYR A 101 -9.97 14.50 0.59
C TYR A 101 -11.37 14.30 1.17
N CYS A 102 -11.52 14.53 2.48
CA CYS A 102 -12.83 14.86 3.01
C CYS A 102 -13.22 16.13 2.25
N HIS A 103 -14.19 16.02 1.34
CA HIS A 103 -14.82 17.19 0.75
C HIS A 103 -15.41 17.97 1.95
N GLN A 104 -14.73 19.02 2.40
CA GLN A 104 -15.43 20.15 2.98
C GLN A 104 -16.19 20.80 1.82
N THR A 105 -17.36 20.26 1.53
CA THR A 105 -18.51 21.03 1.05
C THR A 105 -18.92 21.92 2.25
N ILE A 106 -19.19 23.22 2.20
CA ILE A 106 -19.88 24.11 1.27
C ILE A 106 -19.44 25.55 1.65
N TYR A 107 -19.47 26.46 0.66
CA TYR A 107 -19.46 27.94 0.71
C TYR A 107 -19.50 28.66 2.06
#